data_AF-A0A1E1MJ78-F1
#
_entry.id   AF-A0A1E1MJ78-F1
#
_cell.length_a   1.000
_cell.length_b   1.000
_cell.length_c   1.000
_cell.angle_alpha   90.00
_cell.angle_beta   90.00
_cell.angle_gamma   90.00
#
_symmetry.space_group_name_H-M   'P 1'
#
loop_
_entity.id
_entity.type
_entity.pdbx_description
1 polymer ?
#
loop_
_entity_poly.entity_id
_entity_poly.type
_entity_poly.pdbx_seq_one_letter_code
_entity_poly.pdbx_strand_id
1 'polypeptide(L)'
;MFSPTEDDLIKAVMAIRKVAPMLARAKVLKQLKDENDWELSEKRLKACMDTNNLGASLQTIAPEALKPREAVFDGIVKEAFEELATKEREFLMGLSKADAKALIPIPGISTAELPLKAACQQRHYVEILLTLKGIKPCTIIFHPFATHIFTRLVKEVLKPIFKTHELRSYGFELRRIEHATMIDMGRPQPDAFWIGGWFLADTLSPHWPAIQEIYCSAVQITISRQDNNSYQDRLCKILGYPVNGYPRQGDFNRVSYMDETECRELARLTGKSEDKIEVIAFEYEDDEGDEERWMRCVVHFNICKRAMESVGRSLEFDVRGHYGLFDFVHNREA
;
A
#
# COMPACT_ATOMS: atom_id res chain seq x y z
N MET A 1 3.90 -30.10 -0.72
CA MET A 1 5.00 -30.19 0.26
C MET A 1 6.30 -30.51 -0.43
N PHE A 2 7.19 -29.52 -0.43
CA PHE A 2 8.51 -29.58 -1.07
C PHE A 2 9.61 -29.64 0.01
N SER A 3 10.65 -30.43 -0.20
CA SER A 3 11.80 -30.44 0.70
C SER A 3 12.84 -29.44 0.18
N PRO A 4 13.18 -28.37 0.95
CA PRO A 4 14.09 -27.32 0.45
C PRO A 4 15.48 -27.87 0.18
N THR A 5 16.25 -27.22 -0.70
CA THR A 5 17.71 -27.45 -0.75
C THR A 5 18.38 -26.86 0.49
N GLU A 6 19.64 -27.21 0.73
CA GLU A 6 20.40 -26.66 1.87
C GLU A 6 20.63 -25.15 1.70
N ASP A 7 20.95 -24.70 0.48
CA ASP A 7 21.12 -23.28 0.14
C ASP A 7 19.83 -22.48 0.33
N ASP A 8 18.69 -23.02 -0.10
CA ASP A 8 17.38 -22.36 0.07
C ASP A 8 17.03 -22.24 1.55
N LEU A 9 17.29 -23.29 2.33
CA LEU A 9 17.07 -23.31 3.76
C LEU A 9 17.94 -22.27 4.49
N ILE A 10 19.24 -22.19 4.15
CA ILE A 10 20.16 -21.20 4.71
C ILE A 10 19.67 -19.79 4.40
N LYS A 11 19.38 -19.49 3.13
CA LYS A 11 18.89 -18.16 2.70
C LYS A 11 17.62 -17.75 3.43
N ALA A 12 16.65 -18.67 3.56
CA ALA A 12 15.40 -18.39 4.24
C ALA A 12 15.58 -18.20 5.75
N VAL A 13 16.41 -19.00 6.41
CA VAL A 13 16.74 -18.81 7.84
C VAL A 13 17.44 -17.47 8.07
N MET A 14 18.39 -17.10 7.21
CA MET A 14 19.07 -15.80 7.27
C MET A 14 18.10 -14.64 7.09
N ALA A 15 17.16 -14.74 6.14
CA ALA A 15 16.14 -13.72 5.92
C ALA A 15 15.27 -13.51 7.16
N ILE A 16 14.84 -14.59 7.83
CA ILE A 16 14.07 -14.51 9.08
C ILE A 16 14.92 -13.91 10.20
N ARG A 17 16.18 -14.35 10.35
CA ARG A 17 17.10 -13.85 11.38
C ARG A 17 17.49 -12.38 11.19
N LYS A 18 17.54 -11.88 9.95
CA LYS A 18 17.79 -10.46 9.64
C LYS A 18 16.68 -9.57 10.23
N VAL A 19 15.44 -10.05 10.24
CA VAL A 19 14.27 -9.29 10.73
C VAL A 19 14.01 -9.54 12.22
N ALA A 20 14.19 -10.79 12.68
CA ALA A 20 13.95 -11.18 14.07
C ALA A 20 15.14 -12.00 14.62
N PRO A 21 16.25 -11.34 14.99
CA PRO A 21 17.50 -12.00 15.38
C PRO A 21 17.34 -12.96 16.56
N MET A 22 16.42 -12.65 17.47
CA MET A 22 16.17 -13.41 18.71
C MET A 22 15.00 -14.39 18.60
N LEU A 23 14.44 -14.61 17.41
CA LEU A 23 13.27 -15.49 17.24
C LEU A 23 13.59 -16.92 17.67
N ALA A 24 12.74 -17.53 18.49
CA ALA A 24 12.94 -18.92 18.91
C ALA A 24 12.96 -19.86 17.70
N ARG A 25 13.84 -20.88 17.70
CA ARG A 25 13.99 -21.83 16.58
C ARG A 25 12.67 -22.49 16.18
N ALA A 26 11.82 -22.82 17.15
CA ALA A 26 10.49 -23.38 16.89
C ALA A 26 9.59 -22.43 16.08
N LYS A 27 9.69 -21.12 16.32
CA LYS A 27 8.95 -20.10 15.56
C LYS A 27 9.53 -19.91 14.16
N VAL A 28 10.86 -19.94 14.01
CA VAL A 28 11.55 -19.97 12.70
C VAL A 28 11.08 -21.17 11.87
N LEU A 29 11.04 -22.36 12.49
CA LEU A 29 10.58 -23.59 11.83
C LEU A 29 9.14 -23.45 11.33
N LYS A 30 8.26 -22.91 12.17
CA LYS A 30 6.86 -22.70 11.81
C LYS A 30 6.74 -21.73 10.63
N GLN A 31 7.42 -20.59 10.69
CA GLN A 31 7.39 -19.58 9.64
C GLN A 31 7.92 -20.12 8.29
N LEU A 32 9.00 -20.90 8.30
CA LEU A 32 9.53 -21.53 7.09
C LEU A 32 8.53 -22.50 6.44
N LYS A 33 7.81 -23.28 7.26
CA LYS A 33 6.76 -24.18 6.78
C LYS A 33 5.59 -23.41 6.21
N ASP A 34 5.10 -22.42 6.94
CA ASP A 34 3.90 -21.64 6.61
C ASP A 34 4.12 -20.77 5.35
N GLU A 35 5.31 -20.18 5.20
CA GLU A 35 5.62 -19.27 4.08
C GLU A 35 6.01 -19.99 2.77
N ASN A 36 6.57 -21.20 2.86
CA ASN A 36 7.19 -21.87 1.71
C ASN A 36 6.60 -23.27 1.39
N ASP A 37 5.58 -23.74 2.13
CA ASP A 37 5.02 -25.10 2.01
C ASP A 37 6.08 -26.22 2.12
N TRP A 38 7.05 -26.00 3.02
CA TRP A 38 8.20 -26.89 3.17
C TRP A 38 7.97 -28.05 4.14
N GLU A 39 8.41 -29.24 3.74
CA GLU A 39 8.56 -30.37 4.66
C GLU A 39 9.91 -30.31 5.37
N LEU A 40 9.94 -29.65 6.53
CA LEU A 40 11.15 -29.41 7.31
C LEU A 40 11.05 -29.98 8.72
N SER A 41 12.00 -30.82 9.13
CA SER A 41 12.07 -31.32 10.51
C SER A 41 12.87 -30.39 11.41
N GLU A 42 12.54 -30.36 12.71
CA GLU A 42 13.31 -29.58 13.68
C GLU A 42 14.78 -30.00 13.73
N LYS A 43 15.05 -31.32 13.62
CA LYS A 43 16.39 -31.87 13.57
C LYS A 43 17.19 -31.31 12.38
N ARG A 44 16.57 -31.23 11.21
CA ARG A 44 17.20 -30.71 9.99
C ARG A 44 17.46 -29.20 10.09
N LEU A 45 16.50 -28.44 10.60
CA LEU A 45 16.68 -27.01 10.85
C LEU A 45 17.81 -26.77 11.87
N LYS A 46 17.83 -27.53 12.97
CA LYS A 46 18.89 -27.45 13.97
C LYS A 46 20.26 -27.74 13.35
N ALA A 47 20.40 -28.82 12.60
CA ALA A 47 21.65 -29.17 11.92
C ALA A 47 22.12 -28.07 10.97
N CYS A 48 21.22 -27.51 10.15
CA CYS A 48 21.51 -26.38 9.27
C CYS A 48 21.99 -25.15 10.07
N MET A 49 21.27 -24.81 11.15
CA MET A 49 21.59 -23.64 11.96
C MET A 49 22.90 -23.79 12.74
N ASP A 50 23.17 -24.98 13.30
CA ASP A 50 24.37 -25.25 14.08
C ASP A 50 25.61 -25.31 13.15
N THR A 51 25.50 -25.94 11.98
CA THR A 51 26.59 -26.06 10.99
C THR A 51 26.98 -24.71 10.39
N ASN A 52 26.01 -23.82 10.18
CA ASN A 52 26.23 -22.52 9.55
C ASN A 52 26.31 -21.36 10.57
N ASN A 53 26.45 -21.66 11.87
CA ASN A 53 26.51 -20.67 12.96
C ASN A 53 25.34 -19.65 12.96
N LEU A 54 24.14 -20.10 12.57
CA LEU A 54 22.91 -19.29 12.52
C LEU A 54 22.17 -19.26 13.88
N GLY A 55 22.72 -19.95 14.88
CA GLY A 55 22.18 -20.08 16.23
C GLY A 55 22.75 -19.03 17.19
N ALA A 56 22.08 -17.89 17.32
CA ALA A 56 22.28 -16.93 18.41
C ALA A 56 23.70 -16.32 18.50
N SER A 57 24.17 -15.71 17.42
CA SER A 57 25.04 -14.53 17.43
C SER A 57 25.32 -14.14 15.97
N LEU A 58 24.34 -13.56 15.30
CA LEU A 58 24.71 -12.59 14.28
C LEU A 58 25.20 -11.37 15.08
N GLN A 59 26.49 -11.38 15.45
CA GLN A 59 27.25 -10.15 15.53
C GLN A 59 26.82 -9.35 14.31
N THR A 60 26.08 -8.26 14.58
CA THR A 60 25.75 -7.19 13.65
C THR A 60 26.21 -7.48 12.23
N ILE A 61 25.40 -8.23 11.46
CA ILE A 61 25.38 -7.97 10.03
C ILE A 61 24.93 -6.52 10.01
N ALA A 62 25.90 -5.61 9.89
CA ALA A 62 25.59 -4.20 9.72
C ALA A 62 24.51 -4.17 8.65
N PRO A 63 23.34 -3.52 8.91
CA PRO A 63 22.33 -3.41 7.88
C PRO A 63 23.05 -2.94 6.62
N GLU A 64 22.95 -3.73 5.53
CA GLU A 64 23.58 -3.37 4.26
C GLU A 64 23.29 -1.90 4.03
N ALA A 65 24.35 -1.09 3.89
CA ALA A 65 24.20 0.34 3.82
C ALA A 65 23.22 0.66 2.69
N LEU A 66 22.19 1.43 3.02
CA LEU A 66 21.17 1.81 2.04
C LEU A 66 21.83 2.60 0.91
N LYS A 67 21.40 2.34 -0.32
CA LYS A 67 21.83 3.14 -1.47
C LYS A 67 21.28 4.57 -1.31
N PRO A 68 22.07 5.60 -1.68
CA PRO A 68 21.60 6.97 -1.64
C PRO A 68 20.49 7.21 -2.67
N ARG A 69 19.48 8.02 -2.33
CA ARG A 69 18.38 8.42 -3.22
C ARG A 69 18.75 9.72 -3.97
N GLU A 70 19.78 9.64 -4.79
CA GLU A 70 20.26 10.76 -5.63
C GLU A 70 19.56 10.75 -7.00
N ALA A 71 20.01 11.58 -7.96
CA ALA A 71 19.36 11.75 -9.27
C ALA A 71 19.12 10.44 -10.05
N VAL A 72 19.96 9.42 -9.86
CA VAL A 72 19.78 8.08 -10.46
C VAL A 72 18.51 7.40 -9.96
N PHE A 73 18.12 7.64 -8.71
CA PHE A 73 16.94 7.06 -8.10
C PHE A 73 15.64 7.57 -8.75
N ASP A 74 15.59 8.83 -9.21
CA ASP A 74 14.42 9.33 -9.94
C ASP A 74 14.15 8.56 -11.25
N GLY A 75 15.22 8.16 -11.94
CA GLY A 75 15.12 7.29 -13.11
C GLY A 75 14.54 5.91 -12.77
N ILE A 76 15.05 5.29 -11.70
CA ILE A 76 14.55 4.00 -11.19
C ILE A 76 13.08 4.10 -10.77
N VAL A 77 12.70 5.17 -10.06
CA VAL A 77 11.30 5.40 -9.66
C VAL A 77 10.40 5.54 -10.87
N LYS A 78 10.84 6.26 -11.91
CA LYS A 78 10.08 6.39 -13.15
C LYS A 78 9.90 5.04 -13.85
N GLU A 79 10.96 4.26 -14.02
CA GLU A 79 10.89 2.93 -14.64
C GLU A 79 9.99 1.97 -13.84
N ALA A 80 10.15 1.95 -12.51
CA ALA A 80 9.31 1.14 -11.62
C ALA A 80 7.84 1.54 -11.69
N PHE A 81 7.55 2.84 -11.79
CA PHE A 81 6.20 3.37 -11.93
C PHE A 81 5.56 2.98 -13.27
N GLU A 82 6.26 3.15 -14.39
CA GLU A 82 5.75 2.80 -15.72
C GLU A 82 5.42 1.30 -15.83
N GLU A 83 6.31 0.45 -15.29
CA GLU A 83 6.10 -0.98 -15.21
C GLU A 83 4.91 -1.33 -14.31
N LEU A 84 4.81 -0.69 -13.14
CA LEU A 84 3.72 -0.92 -12.19
C LEU A 84 2.37 -0.50 -12.76
N ALA A 85 2.27 0.70 -13.35
CA ALA A 85 1.04 1.18 -13.97
C ALA A 85 0.54 0.17 -15.02
N THR A 86 1.44 -0.29 -15.89
CA THR A 86 1.10 -1.25 -16.95
C THR A 86 0.66 -2.60 -16.36
N LYS A 87 1.47 -3.20 -15.49
CA LYS A 87 1.20 -4.55 -14.96
C LYS A 87 0.03 -4.60 -13.99
N GLU A 88 -0.19 -3.56 -13.20
CA GLU A 88 -1.37 -3.46 -12.34
C GLU A 88 -2.66 -3.37 -13.17
N ARG A 89 -2.65 -2.57 -14.25
CA ARG A 89 -3.77 -2.53 -15.21
C ARG A 89 -4.01 -3.92 -15.80
N GLU A 90 -2.98 -4.58 -16.32
CA GLU A 90 -3.10 -5.91 -16.94
C GLU A 90 -3.66 -6.94 -15.94
N PHE A 91 -3.18 -6.91 -14.70
CA PHE A 91 -3.68 -7.77 -13.63
C PHE A 91 -5.18 -7.53 -13.37
N LEU A 92 -5.61 -6.28 -13.22
CA LEU A 92 -7.00 -5.93 -12.93
C LEU A 92 -7.95 -6.21 -14.10
N MET A 93 -7.51 -5.90 -15.33
CA MET A 93 -8.25 -6.20 -16.56
C MET A 93 -8.33 -7.71 -16.83
N GLY A 94 -7.35 -8.48 -16.35
CA GLY A 94 -7.28 -9.94 -16.47
C GLY A 94 -8.00 -10.71 -15.36
N LEU A 95 -8.64 -10.04 -14.40
CA LEU A 95 -9.36 -10.70 -13.34
C LEU A 95 -10.51 -11.57 -13.87
N SER A 96 -10.73 -12.70 -13.20
CA SER A 96 -11.93 -13.49 -13.46
C SER A 96 -13.19 -12.69 -13.09
N LYS A 97 -14.34 -13.04 -13.67
CA LYS A 97 -15.62 -12.39 -13.31
C LYS A 97 -15.93 -12.50 -11.82
N ALA A 98 -15.55 -13.61 -11.19
CA ALA A 98 -15.76 -13.83 -9.75
C ALA A 98 -14.87 -12.88 -8.93
N ASP A 99 -13.58 -12.79 -9.28
CA ASP A 99 -12.62 -11.90 -8.62
C ASP A 99 -13.03 -10.43 -8.78
N ALA A 100 -13.36 -10.01 -10.01
CA ALA A 100 -13.77 -8.64 -10.29
C ALA A 100 -15.07 -8.27 -9.55
N LYS A 101 -16.01 -9.20 -9.42
CA LYS A 101 -17.24 -9.01 -8.65
C LYS A 101 -16.99 -8.90 -7.14
N ALA A 102 -15.96 -9.59 -6.62
CA ALA A 102 -15.57 -9.49 -5.21
C ALA A 102 -14.95 -8.13 -4.87
N LEU A 103 -14.29 -7.47 -5.83
CA LEU A 103 -13.79 -6.10 -5.69
C LEU A 103 -14.88 -5.04 -5.86
N ILE A 104 -15.75 -5.21 -6.86
CA ILE A 104 -16.79 -4.22 -7.21
C ILE A 104 -18.17 -4.88 -7.06
N PRO A 105 -18.72 -5.01 -5.83
CA PRO A 105 -19.99 -5.66 -5.59
C PRO A 105 -21.19 -4.74 -5.89
N ILE A 106 -21.14 -3.98 -7.00
CA ILE A 106 -22.18 -3.01 -7.34
C ILE A 106 -23.35 -3.73 -8.03
N PRO A 107 -24.57 -3.67 -7.47
CA PRO A 107 -25.76 -4.23 -8.12
C PRO A 107 -26.03 -3.54 -9.47
N GLY A 108 -26.38 -4.32 -10.50
CA GLY A 108 -26.82 -3.78 -11.80
C GLY A 108 -25.71 -3.47 -12.82
N ILE A 109 -24.43 -3.56 -12.46
CA ILE A 109 -23.33 -3.46 -13.45
C ILE A 109 -23.23 -4.75 -14.26
N SER A 110 -23.05 -4.61 -15.58
CA SER A 110 -22.78 -5.75 -16.45
C SER A 110 -21.51 -6.48 -16.01
N THR A 111 -21.60 -7.80 -15.82
CA THR A 111 -20.44 -8.61 -15.43
C THR A 111 -19.27 -8.53 -16.40
N ALA A 112 -19.51 -8.14 -17.65
CA ALA A 112 -18.48 -7.95 -18.66
C ALA A 112 -17.65 -6.67 -18.43
N GLU A 113 -18.18 -5.68 -17.69
CA GLU A 113 -17.50 -4.41 -17.43
C GLU A 113 -16.78 -4.39 -16.08
N LEU A 114 -16.94 -5.43 -15.25
CA LEU A 114 -16.36 -5.48 -13.91
C LEU A 114 -14.82 -5.40 -13.91
N PRO A 115 -14.06 -6.09 -14.78
CA PRO A 115 -12.60 -5.95 -14.81
C PRO A 115 -12.16 -4.52 -15.14
N LEU A 116 -12.85 -3.86 -16.08
CA LEU A 116 -12.59 -2.46 -16.40
C LEU A 116 -12.89 -1.55 -15.20
N LYS A 117 -14.00 -1.75 -14.51
CA LYS A 117 -14.33 -0.97 -13.31
C LYS A 117 -13.33 -1.20 -12.17
N ALA A 118 -12.84 -2.43 -11.99
CA ALA A 118 -11.76 -2.72 -11.06
C ALA A 118 -10.47 -1.97 -11.48
N ALA A 119 -10.09 -2.00 -12.75
CA ALA A 119 -8.96 -1.24 -13.28
C ALA A 119 -9.12 0.29 -13.14
N CYS A 120 -10.36 0.80 -13.11
CA CYS A 120 -10.62 2.22 -12.90
C CYS A 120 -10.54 2.64 -11.42
N GLN A 121 -10.83 1.74 -10.47
CA GLN A 121 -11.12 2.12 -9.08
C GLN A 121 -10.25 1.44 -8.02
N GLN A 122 -9.49 0.41 -8.37
CA GLN A 122 -8.78 -0.45 -7.39
C GLN A 122 -7.26 -0.48 -7.64
N ARG A 123 -6.71 0.64 -8.12
CA ARG A 123 -5.30 0.79 -8.48
C ARG A 123 -4.52 1.54 -7.40
N HIS A 124 -3.23 1.21 -7.24
CA HIS A 124 -2.36 1.72 -6.18
C HIS A 124 -1.07 2.37 -6.71
N TYR A 125 -0.76 2.21 -8.00
CA TYR A 125 0.46 2.74 -8.63
C TYR A 125 0.76 4.21 -8.33
N VAL A 126 -0.25 5.09 -8.21
CA VAL A 126 -0.03 6.50 -7.86
C VAL A 126 0.37 6.67 -6.40
N GLU A 127 -0.32 6.05 -5.44
CA GLU A 127 0.09 6.14 -4.03
C GLU A 127 1.46 5.51 -3.79
N ILE A 128 1.80 4.47 -4.55
CA ILE A 128 3.13 3.86 -4.56
C ILE A 128 4.16 4.84 -5.09
N LEU A 129 3.90 5.55 -6.20
CA LEU A 129 4.79 6.62 -6.69
C LEU A 129 5.01 7.69 -5.63
N LEU A 130 3.93 8.15 -4.99
CA LEU A 130 4.02 9.17 -3.94
C LEU A 130 4.83 8.67 -2.74
N THR A 131 4.75 7.38 -2.41
CA THR A 131 5.59 6.77 -1.37
C THR A 131 7.06 6.70 -1.80
N LEU A 132 7.33 6.27 -3.04
CA LEU A 132 8.69 6.19 -3.57
C LEU A 132 9.38 7.56 -3.68
N LYS A 133 8.59 8.63 -3.91
CA LYS A 133 9.07 10.02 -3.91
C LYS A 133 9.11 10.67 -2.52
N GLY A 134 8.80 9.93 -1.46
CA GLY A 134 8.82 10.42 -0.08
C GLY A 134 7.73 11.45 0.25
N ILE A 135 6.71 11.59 -0.61
CA ILE A 135 5.55 12.47 -0.38
C ILE A 135 4.61 11.83 0.63
N LYS A 136 4.33 10.53 0.46
CA LYS A 136 3.61 9.71 1.42
C LYS A 136 4.58 8.86 2.24
N PRO A 137 4.44 8.78 3.58
CA PRO A 137 5.27 7.88 4.38
C PRO A 137 5.00 6.39 4.09
N CYS A 138 3.74 6.04 3.82
CA CYS A 138 3.34 4.72 3.39
C CYS A 138 2.06 4.73 2.54
N THR A 139 1.79 3.59 1.92
CA THR A 139 0.53 3.27 1.26
C THR A 139 0.03 1.89 1.66
N ILE A 140 -1.29 1.73 1.70
CA ILE A 140 -1.96 0.48 2.08
C ILE A 140 -2.60 -0.16 0.85
N ILE A 141 -2.44 -1.46 0.73
CA ILE A 141 -2.97 -2.28 -0.34
C ILE A 141 -3.91 -3.30 0.31
N PHE A 142 -5.20 -2.94 0.39
CA PHE A 142 -6.19 -3.68 1.17
C PHE A 142 -7.60 -3.54 0.61
N HIS A 143 -8.35 -4.66 0.61
CA HIS A 143 -9.78 -4.68 0.35
C HIS A 143 -10.46 -5.52 1.43
N PRO A 144 -11.49 -5.02 2.13
CA PRO A 144 -12.11 -5.72 3.26
C PRO A 144 -12.65 -7.10 2.89
N PHE A 145 -13.17 -7.26 1.68
CA PHE A 145 -13.80 -8.51 1.24
C PHE A 145 -12.93 -9.35 0.29
N ALA A 146 -11.78 -8.83 -0.13
CA ALA A 146 -11.01 -9.40 -1.24
C ALA A 146 -9.48 -9.34 -1.03
N THR A 147 -9.03 -9.45 0.22
CA THR A 147 -7.61 -9.44 0.60
C THR A 147 -6.76 -10.46 -0.16
N HIS A 148 -7.35 -11.59 -0.57
CA HIS A 148 -6.68 -12.61 -1.38
C HIS A 148 -6.32 -12.12 -2.80
N ILE A 149 -7.16 -11.26 -3.41
CA ILE A 149 -6.90 -10.67 -4.73
C ILE A 149 -5.72 -9.71 -4.66
N PHE A 150 -5.69 -8.84 -3.65
CA PHE A 150 -4.54 -7.93 -3.47
C PHE A 150 -3.27 -8.65 -2.99
N THR A 151 -3.39 -9.75 -2.25
CA THR A 151 -2.23 -10.61 -2.00
C THR A 151 -1.65 -11.19 -3.30
N ARG A 152 -2.51 -11.54 -4.27
CA ARG A 152 -2.07 -11.96 -5.62
C ARG A 152 -1.42 -10.81 -6.37
N LEU A 153 -2.05 -9.63 -6.42
CA LEU A 153 -1.45 -8.42 -7.02
C LEU A 153 -0.05 -8.16 -6.44
N VAL A 154 0.10 -8.23 -5.12
CA VAL A 154 1.40 -8.04 -4.48
C VAL A 154 2.43 -9.08 -4.90
N LYS A 155 2.04 -10.36 -4.94
CA LYS A 155 2.95 -11.47 -5.28
C LYS A 155 3.31 -11.51 -6.75
N GLU A 156 2.34 -11.29 -7.63
CA GLU A 156 2.45 -11.46 -9.09
C GLU A 156 2.97 -10.19 -9.77
N VAL A 157 2.73 -9.00 -9.21
CA VAL A 157 3.12 -7.71 -9.80
C VAL A 157 4.14 -6.95 -8.96
N LEU A 158 3.80 -6.58 -7.72
CA LEU A 158 4.62 -5.65 -6.94
C LEU A 158 5.96 -6.24 -6.51
N LYS A 159 5.98 -7.46 -5.95
CA LYS A 159 7.21 -8.11 -5.49
C LYS A 159 8.25 -8.28 -6.63
N PRO A 160 7.87 -8.72 -7.84
CA PRO A 160 8.77 -8.73 -8.99
C PRO A 160 9.36 -7.35 -9.29
N ILE A 161 8.54 -6.30 -9.37
CA ILE A 161 9.00 -4.91 -9.65
C ILE A 161 9.96 -4.44 -8.55
N PHE A 162 9.62 -4.67 -7.28
CA PHE A 162 10.48 -4.35 -6.13
C PHE A 162 11.85 -5.02 -6.19
N LYS A 163 11.90 -6.25 -6.71
CA LYS A 163 13.13 -6.99 -6.91
C LYS A 163 13.92 -6.45 -8.10
N THR A 164 13.27 -6.25 -9.26
CA THR A 164 13.91 -5.75 -10.48
C THR A 164 14.58 -4.39 -10.25
N HIS A 165 13.89 -3.48 -9.56
CA HIS A 165 14.36 -2.12 -9.31
C HIS A 165 15.10 -1.97 -7.97
N GLU A 166 15.36 -3.09 -7.28
CA GLU A 166 16.06 -3.17 -6.00
C GLU A 166 15.55 -2.16 -4.94
N LEU A 167 14.25 -1.88 -4.92
CA LEU A 167 13.67 -0.80 -4.11
C LEU A 167 13.95 -0.96 -2.61
N ARG A 168 14.09 -2.20 -2.12
CA ARG A 168 14.49 -2.47 -0.73
C ARG A 168 15.86 -1.89 -0.38
N SER A 169 16.79 -1.88 -1.32
CA SER A 169 18.14 -1.31 -1.12
C SER A 169 18.13 0.21 -0.96
N TYR A 170 17.05 0.88 -1.36
CA TYR A 170 16.82 2.32 -1.17
C TYR A 170 16.00 2.63 0.08
N GLY A 171 15.71 1.66 0.94
CA GLY A 171 14.98 1.90 2.21
C GLY A 171 13.47 1.85 2.08
N PHE A 172 12.94 0.97 1.23
CA PHE A 172 11.51 0.69 1.15
C PHE A 172 11.18 -0.71 1.65
N GLU A 173 10.07 -0.84 2.37
CA GLU A 173 9.60 -2.12 2.89
C GLU A 173 8.17 -2.41 2.43
N LEU A 174 7.99 -3.56 1.76
CA LEU A 174 6.69 -4.09 1.37
C LEU A 174 6.38 -5.30 2.24
N ARG A 175 5.39 -5.18 3.14
CA ARG A 175 5.11 -6.18 4.16
C ARG A 175 3.60 -6.45 4.31
N ARG A 176 3.28 -7.68 4.67
CA ARG A 176 1.90 -8.11 4.96
C ARG A 176 1.54 -7.72 6.40
N ILE A 177 0.32 -7.27 6.61
CA ILE A 177 -0.25 -6.99 7.92
C ILE A 177 -0.76 -8.31 8.50
N GLU A 178 -0.04 -8.85 9.49
CA GLU A 178 -0.29 -10.20 10.04
C GLU A 178 -1.26 -10.21 11.23
N HIS A 179 -1.49 -9.05 11.83
CA HIS A 179 -2.27 -8.91 13.05
C HIS A 179 -3.37 -7.87 12.86
N ALA A 180 -4.48 -8.04 13.59
CA ALA A 180 -5.50 -7.00 13.67
C ALA A 180 -4.86 -5.74 14.22
N THR A 181 -5.04 -4.63 13.51
CA THR A 181 -4.56 -3.34 14.00
C THR A 181 -5.45 -2.81 15.12
N MET A 182 -6.67 -3.34 15.30
CA MET A 182 -7.65 -2.93 16.32
C MET A 182 -8.57 -4.09 16.75
N ILE A 183 -9.11 -4.03 17.98
CA ILE A 183 -10.08 -5.01 18.52
C ILE A 183 -11.54 -4.57 18.33
N ASP A 184 -11.85 -3.31 18.64
CA ASP A 184 -13.20 -2.73 18.62
C ASP A 184 -13.13 -1.22 18.33
N MET A 185 -14.11 -0.70 17.58
CA MET A 185 -14.31 0.73 17.28
C MET A 185 -15.60 1.31 17.89
N GLY A 186 -16.28 0.57 18.78
CA GLY A 186 -17.56 1.00 19.36
C GLY A 186 -18.69 1.09 18.33
N ARG A 187 -18.59 0.35 17.21
CA ARG A 187 -19.64 0.16 16.20
C ARG A 187 -19.87 -1.34 15.96
N PRO A 188 -21.08 -1.78 15.56
CA PRO A 188 -21.44 -3.21 15.51
C PRO A 188 -20.83 -4.04 14.36
N GLN A 189 -19.72 -3.62 13.73
CA GLN A 189 -19.03 -4.46 12.75
C GLN A 189 -17.51 -4.43 12.97
N PRO A 190 -16.95 -5.46 13.64
CA PRO A 190 -15.53 -5.63 13.85
C PRO A 190 -14.95 -6.64 12.87
N ASP A 191 -14.81 -6.28 11.59
CA ASP A 191 -14.21 -7.18 10.61
C ASP A 191 -12.79 -6.71 10.26
N ALA A 192 -11.82 -7.27 10.99
CA ALA A 192 -10.40 -7.39 10.62
C ALA A 192 -9.77 -6.14 9.97
N PHE A 193 -9.52 -5.09 10.76
CA PHE A 193 -8.85 -3.87 10.29
C PHE A 193 -7.47 -4.18 9.68
N TRP A 194 -7.45 -4.17 8.35
CA TRP A 194 -6.30 -4.36 7.47
C TRP A 194 -5.59 -5.72 7.52
N ILE A 195 -6.08 -6.69 8.32
CA ILE A 195 -5.47 -8.02 8.42
C ILE A 195 -5.44 -8.69 7.06
N GLY A 196 -4.29 -9.24 6.70
CA GLY A 196 -4.09 -9.89 5.41
C GLY A 196 -3.88 -8.91 4.26
N GLY A 197 -4.07 -7.60 4.48
CA GLY A 197 -3.61 -6.54 3.60
C GLY A 197 -2.09 -6.41 3.61
N TRP A 198 -1.60 -5.48 2.78
CA TRP A 198 -0.19 -5.17 2.67
C TRP A 198 0.03 -3.67 2.85
N PHE A 199 1.21 -3.29 3.29
CA PHE A 199 1.67 -1.91 3.24
C PHE A 199 3.01 -1.83 2.54
N LEU A 200 3.21 -0.72 1.83
CA LEU A 200 4.51 -0.26 1.39
C LEU A 200 4.87 0.98 2.20
N ALA A 201 6.05 1.00 2.80
CA ALA A 201 6.52 2.14 3.58
C ALA A 201 7.95 2.56 3.24
N ASP A 202 8.22 3.85 3.39
CA ASP A 202 9.55 4.43 3.41
C ASP A 202 10.15 4.29 4.81
N THR A 203 11.19 3.46 4.96
CA THR A 203 11.86 3.24 6.25
C THR A 203 12.77 4.38 6.67
N LEU A 204 13.02 5.35 5.77
CA LEU A 204 13.74 6.60 6.07
C LEU A 204 12.78 7.72 6.48
N SER A 205 11.46 7.52 6.37
CA SER A 205 10.47 8.51 6.79
C SER A 205 10.54 8.73 8.32
N PRO A 206 10.38 9.98 8.81
CA PRO A 206 10.25 10.24 10.24
C PRO A 206 9.03 9.55 10.87
N HIS A 207 8.05 9.12 10.06
CA HIS A 207 6.87 8.40 10.51
C HIS A 207 7.05 6.88 10.59
N TRP A 208 8.21 6.33 10.19
CA TRP A 208 8.48 4.89 10.20
C TRP A 208 8.19 4.22 11.56
N PRO A 209 8.59 4.78 12.72
CA PRO A 209 8.25 4.18 14.01
C PRO A 209 6.74 4.04 14.24
N ALA A 210 5.95 5.05 13.85
CA ALA A 210 4.49 5.02 13.98
C ALA A 210 3.84 4.00 13.03
N ILE A 211 4.37 3.86 11.81
CA ILE A 211 3.95 2.84 10.85
C ILE A 211 4.21 1.43 11.42
N GLN A 212 5.37 1.21 12.03
CA GLN A 212 5.68 -0.07 12.68
C GLN A 212 4.74 -0.35 13.86
N GLU A 213 4.49 0.65 14.70
CA GLU A 213 3.55 0.54 15.82
C GLU A 213 2.15 0.14 15.35
N ILE A 214 1.67 0.73 14.25
CA ILE A 214 0.30 0.51 13.76
C ILE A 214 0.17 -0.80 12.98
N TYR A 215 1.07 -1.08 12.04
CA TYR A 215 0.90 -2.18 11.08
C TYR A 215 1.70 -3.44 11.40
N CYS A 216 2.72 -3.35 12.26
CA CYS A 216 3.56 -4.49 12.62
C CYS A 216 3.35 -4.98 14.07
N SER A 217 2.62 -4.23 14.90
CA SER A 217 2.36 -4.62 16.27
C SER A 217 1.44 -5.83 16.35
N ALA A 218 1.83 -6.82 17.17
CA ALA A 218 0.95 -7.92 17.57
C ALA A 218 0.00 -7.51 18.70
N VAL A 219 0.24 -6.35 19.33
CA VAL A 219 -0.61 -5.80 20.38
C VAL A 219 -1.77 -5.08 19.71
N GLN A 220 -2.95 -5.68 19.83
CA GLN A 220 -4.19 -5.08 19.37
C GLN A 220 -4.62 -4.02 20.38
N ILE A 221 -5.05 -2.86 19.88
CA ILE A 221 -5.53 -1.76 20.71
C ILE A 221 -7.06 -1.77 20.80
N THR A 222 -7.57 -1.60 22.02
CA THR A 222 -8.97 -1.24 22.25
C THR A 222 -9.04 0.27 22.27
N ILE A 223 -9.83 0.84 21.38
CA ILE A 223 -9.93 2.29 21.26
C ILE A 223 -11.30 2.73 21.77
N SER A 224 -11.32 3.59 22.80
CA SER A 224 -12.55 4.22 23.24
C SER A 224 -13.09 5.15 22.14
N ARG A 225 -14.39 5.49 22.17
CA ARG A 225 -14.95 6.43 21.19
C ARG A 225 -14.22 7.79 21.17
N GLN A 226 -13.68 8.25 22.30
CA GLN A 226 -12.89 9.48 22.37
C GLN A 226 -11.48 9.31 21.77
N ASP A 227 -10.84 8.17 22.00
CA ASP A 227 -9.50 7.86 21.47
C ASP A 227 -9.50 7.55 19.96
N ASN A 228 -10.67 7.22 19.39
CA ASN A 228 -10.82 6.94 17.96
C ASN A 228 -10.46 8.14 17.11
N ASN A 229 -10.79 9.34 17.58
CA ASN A 229 -10.46 10.58 16.89
C ASN A 229 -8.94 10.71 16.73
N SER A 230 -8.21 10.66 17.85
CA SER A 230 -6.75 10.71 17.91
C SER A 230 -6.07 9.57 17.14
N TYR A 231 -6.73 8.43 17.00
CA TYR A 231 -6.23 7.33 16.17
C TYR A 231 -6.37 7.61 14.67
N GLN A 232 -7.56 8.02 14.21
CA GLN A 232 -7.79 8.41 12.82
C GLN A 232 -6.88 9.56 12.38
N ASP A 233 -6.62 10.49 13.30
CA ASP A 233 -5.65 11.58 13.13
C ASP A 233 -4.23 11.07 12.84
N ARG A 234 -3.79 10.08 13.64
CA ARG A 234 -2.50 9.42 13.45
C ARG A 234 -2.46 8.66 12.13
N LEU A 235 -3.55 7.98 11.75
CA LEU A 235 -3.67 7.30 10.46
C LEU A 235 -3.51 8.25 9.28
N CYS A 236 -4.23 9.38 9.28
CA CYS A 236 -4.14 10.37 8.20
C CYS A 236 -2.69 10.88 8.04
N LYS A 237 -2.01 11.15 9.15
CA LYS A 237 -0.61 11.60 9.17
C LYS A 237 0.35 10.57 8.60
N ILE A 238 0.26 9.30 9.02
CA ILE A 238 1.17 8.27 8.50
C ILE A 238 0.87 7.90 7.04
N LEU A 239 -0.37 8.07 6.59
CA LEU A 239 -0.75 7.93 5.18
C LEU A 239 -0.43 9.17 4.35
N GLY A 240 0.07 10.25 4.97
CA GLY A 240 0.48 11.47 4.27
C GLY A 240 -0.68 12.34 3.75
N TYR A 241 -1.89 12.19 4.30
CA TYR A 241 -3.02 13.01 3.88
C TYR A 241 -3.00 14.41 4.51
N PRO A 242 -3.46 15.46 3.80
CA PRO A 242 -3.37 16.86 4.27
C PRO A 242 -4.41 17.25 5.34
N VAL A 243 -5.18 16.28 5.83
CA VAL A 243 -6.33 16.48 6.72
C VAL A 243 -5.99 16.01 8.13
N ASN A 244 -6.37 16.80 9.14
CA ASN A 244 -6.35 16.35 10.53
C ASN A 244 -7.66 15.58 10.80
N GLY A 245 -7.56 14.35 11.26
CA GLY A 245 -8.66 13.51 11.65
C GLY A 245 -9.17 13.83 13.05
N TYR A 246 -10.36 14.45 13.11
CA TYR A 246 -11.31 14.39 14.22
C TYR A 246 -11.07 15.22 15.51
N PRO A 247 -12.16 15.59 16.24
CA PRO A 247 -13.58 15.35 15.93
C PRO A 247 -14.04 16.17 14.72
N ARG A 248 -14.56 15.49 13.70
CA ARG A 248 -15.07 16.13 12.48
C ARG A 248 -16.45 16.72 12.79
N GLN A 249 -16.70 17.94 12.31
CA GLN A 249 -17.91 18.70 12.64
C GLN A 249 -19.10 18.42 11.70
N GLY A 250 -18.90 17.71 10.58
CA GLY A 250 -19.94 17.48 9.55
C GLY A 250 -19.82 16.14 8.83
N ASP A 251 -20.61 15.98 7.77
CA ASP A 251 -20.62 14.80 6.89
C ASP A 251 -19.29 14.64 6.14
N PHE A 252 -19.00 13.41 5.69
CA PHE A 252 -17.78 13.11 4.95
C PHE A 252 -17.88 13.64 3.52
N ASN A 253 -17.00 14.57 3.19
CA ASN A 253 -16.78 15.03 1.82
C ASN A 253 -15.65 14.20 1.20
N ARG A 254 -15.78 13.89 -0.10
CA ARG A 254 -14.77 13.09 -0.82
C ARG A 254 -13.88 14.00 -1.65
N VAL A 255 -12.58 13.82 -1.48
CA VAL A 255 -11.57 14.44 -2.34
C VAL A 255 -10.92 13.34 -3.17
N SER A 256 -11.03 13.46 -4.49
CA SER A 256 -10.57 12.46 -5.45
C SER A 256 -9.48 13.02 -6.36
N TYR A 257 -8.49 12.19 -6.66
CA TYR A 257 -7.39 12.52 -7.56
C TYR A 257 -7.51 11.58 -8.75
N MET A 258 -7.58 12.11 -9.96
CA MET A 258 -7.87 11.33 -11.18
C MET A 258 -6.65 11.27 -12.10
N ASP A 259 -6.27 10.08 -12.58
CA ASP A 259 -5.21 9.95 -13.60
C ASP A 259 -5.82 10.05 -15.00
N GLU A 260 -5.81 11.25 -15.57
CA GLU A 260 -6.31 11.51 -16.92
C GLU A 260 -5.55 10.73 -18.00
N THR A 261 -4.27 10.44 -17.78
CA THR A 261 -3.45 9.72 -18.76
C THR A 261 -3.88 8.27 -18.83
N GLU A 262 -4.15 7.65 -17.68
CA GLU A 262 -4.74 6.32 -17.66
C GLU A 262 -6.16 6.32 -18.23
N CYS A 263 -6.99 7.34 -17.96
CA CYS A 263 -8.34 7.42 -18.57
C CYS A 263 -8.25 7.27 -20.09
N ARG A 264 -7.33 8.01 -20.73
CA ARG A 264 -7.06 7.92 -22.17
C ARG A 264 -6.53 6.54 -22.59
N GLU A 265 -5.60 5.97 -21.82
CA GLU A 265 -5.03 4.65 -22.12
C GLU A 265 -6.09 3.55 -22.08
N LEU A 266 -6.94 3.52 -21.05
CA LEU A 266 -8.03 2.54 -20.91
C LEU A 266 -9.14 2.75 -21.93
N ALA A 267 -9.50 4.00 -22.25
CA ALA A 267 -10.45 4.32 -23.31
C ALA A 267 -9.97 3.74 -24.65
N ARG A 268 -8.70 3.98 -25.01
CA ARG A 268 -8.08 3.43 -26.22
C ARG A 268 -8.05 1.90 -26.22
N LEU A 269 -7.65 1.28 -25.11
CA LEU A 269 -7.55 -0.18 -25.01
C LEU A 269 -8.91 -0.89 -25.10
N THR A 270 -9.98 -0.23 -24.64
CA THR A 270 -11.34 -0.80 -24.60
C THR A 270 -12.24 -0.35 -25.73
N GLY A 271 -11.78 0.57 -26.60
CA GLY A 271 -12.59 1.18 -27.65
C GLY A 271 -13.75 2.02 -27.10
N LYS A 272 -13.66 2.46 -25.84
CA LYS A 272 -14.65 3.33 -25.19
C LYS A 272 -14.25 4.79 -25.38
N SER A 273 -15.22 5.67 -25.22
CA SER A 273 -14.98 7.11 -25.22
C SER A 273 -14.34 7.55 -23.90
N GLU A 274 -13.46 8.55 -23.96
CA GLU A 274 -12.68 9.03 -22.80
C GLU A 274 -13.57 9.56 -21.67
N ASP A 275 -14.67 10.24 -22.00
CA ASP A 275 -15.68 10.76 -21.05
C ASP A 275 -16.41 9.66 -20.24
N LYS A 276 -16.23 8.38 -20.62
CA LYS A 276 -16.83 7.23 -19.94
C LYS A 276 -15.86 6.46 -19.05
N ILE A 277 -14.60 6.90 -18.99
CA ILE A 277 -13.55 6.26 -18.20
C ILE A 277 -13.07 7.27 -17.16
N GLU A 278 -13.25 6.89 -15.89
CA GLU A 278 -12.80 7.67 -14.74
C GLU A 278 -11.85 6.79 -13.93
N VAL A 279 -10.55 7.09 -13.96
CA VAL A 279 -9.53 6.36 -13.20
C VAL A 279 -9.19 7.12 -11.94
N ILE A 280 -9.63 6.58 -10.81
CA ILE A 280 -9.29 7.10 -9.49
C ILE A 280 -7.85 6.70 -9.19
N ALA A 281 -6.96 7.68 -9.08
CA ALA A 281 -5.59 7.49 -8.65
C ALA A 281 -5.54 7.17 -7.16
N PHE A 282 -6.21 7.99 -6.35
CA PHE A 282 -6.49 7.75 -4.93
C PHE A 282 -7.53 8.78 -4.43
N GLU A 283 -8.02 8.56 -3.22
CA GLU A 283 -9.00 9.43 -2.57
C GLU A 283 -8.85 9.41 -1.07
N TYR A 284 -9.36 10.46 -0.44
CA TYR A 284 -9.49 10.51 1.01
C TYR A 284 -10.74 11.30 1.40
N GLU A 285 -11.22 11.02 2.61
CA GLU A 285 -12.33 11.75 3.19
C GLU A 285 -11.83 12.99 3.91
N ASP A 286 -12.47 14.12 3.64
CA ASP A 286 -12.26 15.40 4.31
C ASP A 286 -13.58 15.85 4.99
N ASP A 287 -13.51 16.86 5.86
CA ASP A 287 -14.70 17.57 6.33
C ASP A 287 -14.89 18.89 5.58
N GLU A 288 -16.03 19.57 5.77
CA GLU A 288 -16.31 20.89 5.17
C GLU A 288 -15.18 21.89 5.44
N GLY A 289 -14.40 21.74 6.52
CA GLY A 289 -13.16 22.46 6.75
C GLY A 289 -13.29 23.99 6.78
N ASP A 290 -12.15 24.66 6.65
CA ASP A 290 -12.00 26.11 6.52
C ASP A 290 -11.02 26.41 5.38
N GLU A 291 -10.85 27.68 5.01
CA GLU A 291 -9.94 28.05 3.92
C GLU A 291 -8.50 27.57 4.13
N GLU A 292 -8.03 27.48 5.38
CA GLU A 292 -6.68 27.01 5.69
C GLU A 292 -6.54 25.51 5.38
N ARG A 293 -7.55 24.70 5.75
CA ARG A 293 -7.66 23.28 5.37
C ARG A 293 -7.74 23.11 3.86
N TRP A 294 -8.59 23.87 3.20
CA TRP A 294 -8.74 23.81 1.75
C TRP A 294 -7.43 24.16 1.04
N MET A 295 -6.70 25.16 1.52
CA MET A 295 -5.36 25.50 1.03
C MET A 295 -4.38 24.34 1.21
N ARG A 296 -4.42 23.60 2.33
CA ARG A 296 -3.58 22.39 2.50
C ARG A 296 -3.92 21.32 1.47
N CYS A 297 -5.20 21.10 1.17
CA CYS A 297 -5.63 20.16 0.13
C CYS A 297 -5.10 20.59 -1.25
N VAL A 298 -5.17 21.89 -1.60
CA VAL A 298 -4.63 22.44 -2.85
C VAL A 298 -3.11 22.32 -2.93
N VAL A 299 -2.39 22.61 -1.84
CA VAL A 299 -0.92 22.46 -1.77
C VAL A 299 -0.53 21.00 -1.94
N HIS A 300 -1.21 20.08 -1.26
CA HIS A 300 -0.99 18.65 -1.40
C HIS A 300 -1.27 18.16 -2.83
N PHE A 301 -2.36 18.62 -3.45
CA PHE A 301 -2.64 18.36 -4.87
C PHE A 301 -1.50 18.81 -5.78
N ASN A 302 -1.00 20.04 -5.62
CA ASN A 302 0.10 20.55 -6.44
C ASN A 302 1.43 19.80 -6.25
N ILE A 303 1.66 19.19 -5.08
CA ILE A 303 2.81 18.30 -4.84
C ILE A 303 2.62 16.99 -5.59
N CYS A 304 1.44 16.37 -5.47
CA CYS A 304 1.10 15.12 -6.15
C CYS A 304 1.10 15.27 -7.67
N LYS A 305 0.56 16.38 -8.18
CA LYS A 305 0.55 16.72 -9.60
C LYS A 305 1.96 16.80 -10.17
N ARG A 306 2.87 17.52 -9.50
CA ARG A 306 4.29 17.58 -9.91
C ARG A 306 4.98 16.22 -9.89
N ALA A 307 4.64 15.36 -8.93
CA ALA A 307 5.15 14.00 -8.88
C ALA A 307 4.70 13.18 -10.10
N MET A 308 3.43 13.27 -10.49
CA MET A 308 2.88 12.62 -11.68
C MET A 308 3.46 13.19 -12.98
N GLU A 309 3.59 14.51 -13.09
CA GLU A 309 4.20 15.17 -14.25
C GLU A 309 5.66 14.73 -14.45
N SER A 310 6.41 14.52 -13.36
CA SER A 310 7.81 14.06 -13.43
C SER A 310 7.97 12.66 -14.04
N VAL A 311 6.90 11.86 -14.07
CA VAL A 311 6.85 10.55 -14.73
C VAL A 311 6.00 10.57 -16.00
N GLY A 312 5.69 11.77 -16.52
CA GLY A 312 4.98 11.96 -17.79
C GLY A 312 3.48 11.69 -17.73
N ARG A 313 2.86 11.81 -16.55
CA ARG A 313 1.41 11.61 -16.33
C ARG A 313 0.74 12.92 -15.93
N SER A 314 -0.57 13.01 -16.19
CA SER A 314 -1.43 14.12 -15.78
C SER A 314 -2.34 13.69 -14.64
N LEU A 315 -2.54 14.57 -13.67
CA LEU A 315 -3.38 14.36 -12.50
C LEU A 315 -4.38 15.51 -12.38
N GLU A 316 -5.66 15.16 -12.25
CA GLU A 316 -6.77 16.09 -12.07
C GLU A 316 -7.25 16.09 -10.60
N PHE A 317 -7.71 17.25 -10.13
CA PHE A 317 -8.26 17.44 -8.80
C PHE A 317 -9.78 17.45 -8.83
N ASP A 318 -10.39 16.30 -8.54
CA ASP A 318 -11.85 16.18 -8.49
C ASP A 318 -12.37 16.40 -7.07
N VAL A 319 -12.89 17.62 -6.87
CA VAL A 319 -13.46 18.08 -5.60
C VAL A 319 -14.98 18.23 -5.67
N ARG A 320 -15.65 17.66 -6.68
CA ARG A 320 -17.12 17.75 -6.83
C ARG A 320 -17.89 17.14 -5.64
N GLY A 321 -17.25 16.21 -4.93
CA GLY A 321 -17.76 15.63 -3.68
C GLY A 321 -17.50 16.47 -2.43
N HIS A 322 -16.98 17.69 -2.56
CA HIS A 322 -16.65 18.60 -1.46
C HIS A 322 -17.05 20.04 -1.83
N TYR A 323 -18.27 20.45 -1.47
CA TYR A 323 -18.86 21.70 -1.94
C TYR A 323 -18.04 22.94 -1.55
N GLY A 324 -17.62 23.05 -0.28
CA GLY A 324 -16.82 24.19 0.18
C GLY A 324 -15.47 24.30 -0.53
N LEU A 325 -14.76 23.18 -0.70
CA LEU A 325 -13.50 23.14 -1.44
C LEU A 325 -13.71 23.39 -2.94
N PHE A 326 -14.78 22.87 -3.52
CA PHE A 326 -15.15 23.12 -4.91
C PHE A 326 -15.35 24.62 -5.16
N ASP A 327 -16.15 25.29 -4.33
CA ASP A 327 -16.38 26.72 -4.42
C ASP A 327 -15.07 27.50 -4.21
N PHE A 328 -14.24 27.08 -3.26
CA PHE A 328 -12.96 27.73 -3.00
C PHE A 328 -11.99 27.67 -4.18
N VAL A 329 -11.88 26.50 -4.84
CA VAL A 329 -11.01 26.29 -5.99
C VAL A 329 -11.51 27.08 -7.21
N HIS A 330 -12.82 27.03 -7.49
CA HIS A 330 -13.36 27.61 -8.72
C HIS A 330 -13.64 29.13 -8.63
N ASN A 331 -13.91 29.67 -7.44
CA ASN A 331 -14.17 31.11 -7.27
C ASN A 331 -12.89 31.95 -7.08
N ARG A 332 -11.71 31.33 -6.90
CA ARG A 332 -10.41 32.03 -6.87
C ARG A 332 -9.68 32.05 -8.21
N GLU A 333 -10.20 31.32 -9.21
CA GLU A 333 -9.70 31.33 -10.59
C GLU A 333 -10.47 32.29 -11.52
N ALA A 334 -11.48 33.00 -10.98
CA ALA A 334 -12.21 34.11 -11.63
C ALA A 334 -11.77 35.46 -11.07
#